data_AF-A0A7S1CUK4-F1
#
_entry.id   AF-A0A7S1CUK4-F1
#
_cell.length_a   1.000
_cell.length_b   1.000
_cell.length_c   1.000
_cell.angle_alpha   90.00
_cell.angle_beta   90.00
_cell.angle_gamma   90.00
#
_symmetry.space_group_name_H-M   'P 1'
#
loop_
_entity.id
_entity.type
_entity.pdbx_description
1 polymer ?
#
loop_
_entity_poly.entity_id
_entity_poly.type
_entity_poly.pdbx_seq_one_letter_code
_entity_poly.pdbx_strand_id
1 'polypeptide(L)'
;KRLESGDNGPSFPYKTDEDDHCETPLQAYADIQSILDALCKSMGKSKSSLKIYDPYFCNGSVVNHLKSLGYTNVYNKKEDCYAVWETQGEPTFDVFITNPPYSADHIDKLMTYITSTKFGTKPWLLLMPNWVHKKDYYENSTTKNQINTSYPFYVVPKKRYVYVPPPDFREKKTSDVHKKSSPFVSMWYVWGGTSQKNDALMQAFQRSDAVSVCDVARSKSALRDLRRNGSSSGGGKSSSKKKKRKTK
;
A
#
# COMPACT_ATOMS: atom_id res chain seq x y z
N LYS A 1 -2.71 -5.27 -50.17
CA LYS A 1 -3.55 -5.58 -48.99
C LYS A 1 -2.65 -6.20 -47.92
N ARG A 2 -2.11 -5.37 -47.02
CA ARG A 2 -1.33 -5.81 -45.86
C ARG A 2 -2.35 -5.94 -44.72
N LEU A 3 -2.49 -7.14 -44.18
CA LEU A 3 -3.36 -7.42 -43.04
C LEU A 3 -2.85 -6.61 -41.85
N GLU A 4 -3.69 -5.68 -41.39
CA GLU A 4 -3.52 -4.98 -40.12
C GLU A 4 -3.67 -6.03 -39.01
N SER A 5 -2.58 -6.30 -38.31
CA SER A 5 -2.61 -7.06 -37.06
C SER A 5 -3.33 -6.21 -36.02
N GLY A 6 -4.55 -6.60 -35.69
CA GLY A 6 -5.39 -5.93 -34.69
C GLY A 6 -4.64 -5.70 -33.39
N ASP A 7 -4.63 -4.44 -32.97
CA ASP A 7 -4.23 -3.99 -31.65
C ASP A 7 -5.21 -4.58 -30.62
N ASN A 8 -4.87 -5.78 -30.12
CA ASN A 8 -5.64 -6.52 -29.11
C ASN A 8 -5.02 -6.34 -27.71
N GLY A 9 -4.43 -5.17 -27.42
CA GLY A 9 -4.15 -4.77 -26.04
C GLY A 9 -5.45 -4.51 -25.27
N PRO A 10 -5.51 -4.66 -23.94
CA PRO A 10 -6.71 -4.33 -23.20
C PRO A 10 -6.96 -2.82 -23.28
N SER A 11 -8.06 -2.42 -23.92
CA SER A 11 -8.46 -1.01 -23.97
C SER A 11 -8.93 -0.51 -22.59
N PHE A 12 -8.49 0.69 -22.20
CA PHE A 12 -8.94 1.42 -21.01
C PHE A 12 -9.70 2.66 -21.43
N PRO A 13 -10.75 3.08 -20.68
CA PRO A 13 -11.51 4.29 -20.98
C PRO A 13 -10.75 5.59 -20.63
N TYR A 14 -9.48 5.50 -20.27
CA TYR A 14 -8.63 6.60 -19.81
C TYR A 14 -7.17 6.33 -20.23
N LYS A 15 -6.33 7.38 -20.17
CA LYS A 15 -4.91 7.27 -20.47
C LYS A 15 -4.20 6.42 -19.42
N THR A 16 -3.35 5.50 -19.88
CA THR A 16 -2.58 4.58 -19.04
C THR A 16 -1.09 4.60 -19.39
N ASP A 17 -0.27 4.15 -18.45
CA ASP A 17 1.15 3.82 -18.66
C ASP A 17 1.31 2.30 -18.44
N GLU A 18 1.82 1.58 -19.44
CA GLU A 18 2.00 0.13 -19.40
C GLU A 18 2.90 -0.34 -18.24
N ASP A 19 3.85 0.50 -17.81
CA ASP A 19 4.76 0.17 -16.73
C ASP A 19 4.07 0.24 -15.35
N ASP A 20 2.89 0.88 -15.25
CA ASP A 20 2.07 0.90 -14.02
C ASP A 20 1.09 -0.28 -13.91
N HIS A 21 0.81 -1.00 -15.02
CA HIS A 21 -0.11 -2.13 -14.98
C HIS A 21 0.53 -3.37 -14.37
N CYS A 22 0.40 -3.47 -13.07
CA CYS A 22 0.98 -4.51 -12.24
C CYS A 22 0.00 -4.93 -11.14
N GLU A 23 -0.40 -6.19 -11.16
CA GLU A 23 -1.29 -6.75 -10.16
C GLU A 23 -0.58 -6.95 -8.83
N THR A 24 -1.27 -6.58 -7.75
CA THR A 24 -0.77 -6.75 -6.38
C THR A 24 -0.84 -8.23 -6.00
N PRO A 25 0.26 -8.84 -5.52
CA PRO A 25 0.26 -10.26 -5.16
C PRO A 25 -0.62 -10.53 -3.93
N LEU A 26 -1.20 -11.74 -3.85
CA LEU A 26 -1.99 -12.20 -2.69
C LEU A 26 -1.28 -11.95 -1.35
N GLN A 27 0.04 -12.19 -1.30
CA GLN A 27 0.85 -12.00 -0.09
C GLN A 27 0.71 -10.59 0.49
N ALA A 28 0.66 -9.55 -0.36
CA ALA A 28 0.56 -8.18 0.13
C ALA A 28 -0.76 -7.93 0.87
N TYR A 29 -1.86 -8.54 0.41
CA TYR A 29 -3.16 -8.49 1.10
C TYR A 29 -3.18 -9.36 2.36
N ALA A 30 -2.51 -10.52 2.33
CA ALA A 30 -2.37 -11.38 3.51
C ALA A 30 -1.62 -10.68 4.66
N ASP A 31 -0.58 -9.90 4.33
CA ASP A 31 0.24 -9.16 5.30
C ASP A 31 -0.55 -8.08 6.07
N ILE A 32 -1.68 -7.60 5.53
CA ILE A 32 -2.59 -6.65 6.19
C ILE A 32 -3.88 -7.30 6.69
N GLN A 33 -4.04 -8.62 6.57
CA GLN A 33 -5.30 -9.28 6.90
C GLN A 33 -5.72 -9.04 8.36
N SER A 34 -4.79 -9.09 9.31
CA SER A 34 -5.07 -8.85 10.73
C SER A 34 -5.54 -7.41 11.02
N ILE A 35 -5.11 -6.45 10.20
CA ILE A 35 -5.57 -5.06 10.25
C ILE A 35 -7.01 -4.98 9.74
N LEU A 36 -7.32 -5.62 8.61
CA LEU A 36 -8.68 -5.67 8.07
C LEU A 36 -9.65 -6.42 9.00
N ASP A 37 -9.19 -7.48 9.67
CA ASP A 37 -9.95 -8.21 10.69
C ASP A 37 -10.27 -7.31 11.90
N ALA A 38 -9.32 -6.47 12.32
CA ALA A 38 -9.53 -5.50 13.38
C ALA A 38 -10.50 -4.38 12.98
N LEU A 39 -10.44 -3.91 11.73
CA LEU A 39 -11.42 -2.97 11.18
C LEU A 39 -12.83 -3.58 11.19
N CYS A 40 -12.99 -4.81 10.71
CA CYS A 40 -14.25 -5.56 10.77
C CYS A 40 -14.84 -5.56 12.19
N LYS A 41 -14.04 -5.98 13.18
CA LYS A 41 -14.45 -6.00 14.59
C LYS A 41 -14.86 -4.62 15.09
N SER A 42 -14.08 -3.59 14.80
CA SER A 42 -14.37 -2.21 15.23
C SER A 42 -15.66 -1.63 14.63
N MET A 43 -16.08 -2.14 13.47
CA MET A 43 -17.27 -1.71 12.73
C MET A 43 -18.47 -2.64 12.96
N GLY A 44 -18.32 -3.70 13.75
CA GLY A 44 -19.37 -4.72 13.92
C GLY A 44 -19.69 -5.47 12.63
N LYS A 45 -18.71 -5.61 11.72
CA LYS A 45 -18.87 -6.24 10.41
C LYS A 45 -18.17 -7.59 10.34
N SER A 46 -18.75 -8.49 9.54
CA SER A 46 -18.06 -9.69 9.07
C SER A 46 -17.16 -9.35 7.86
N LYS A 47 -16.18 -10.20 7.57
CA LYS A 47 -15.31 -10.05 6.38
C LYS A 47 -16.10 -9.90 5.07
N SER A 48 -17.16 -10.69 4.89
CA SER A 48 -17.99 -10.67 3.68
C SER A 48 -18.86 -9.40 3.57
N SER A 49 -19.16 -8.75 4.70
CA SER A 49 -19.94 -7.50 4.75
C SER A 49 -19.08 -6.22 4.72
N LEU A 50 -17.76 -6.32 4.92
CA LEU A 50 -16.85 -5.18 4.84
C LEU A 50 -16.74 -4.71 3.39
N LYS A 51 -17.16 -3.47 3.13
CA LYS A 51 -17.11 -2.87 1.79
C LYS A 51 -15.73 -2.27 1.53
N ILE A 52 -14.95 -2.92 0.67
CA ILE A 52 -13.61 -2.49 0.29
C ILE A 52 -13.68 -1.76 -1.06
N TYR A 53 -13.06 -0.58 -1.16
CA TYR A 53 -12.92 0.15 -2.41
C TYR A 53 -11.45 0.21 -2.84
N ASP A 54 -11.16 -0.34 -4.03
CA ASP A 54 -9.90 -0.13 -4.76
C ASP A 54 -10.20 0.60 -6.09
N PRO A 55 -9.91 1.91 -6.18
CA PRO A 55 -10.21 2.71 -7.37
C PRO A 55 -9.28 2.46 -8.55
N TYR A 56 -8.07 1.95 -8.31
CA TYR A 56 -7.07 1.81 -9.36
C TYR A 56 -7.17 0.43 -10.00
N PHE A 57 -7.81 0.38 -11.18
CA PHE A 57 -8.05 -0.87 -11.89
C PHE A 57 -6.86 -1.26 -12.77
N CYS A 58 -6.34 -2.47 -12.55
CA CYS A 58 -5.38 -3.14 -13.43
C CYS A 58 -6.10 -4.18 -14.31
N ASN A 59 -6.31 -5.40 -13.80
CA ASN A 59 -7.08 -6.48 -14.42
C ASN A 59 -8.05 -7.16 -13.42
N GLY A 60 -8.22 -6.59 -12.22
CA GLY A 60 -9.19 -7.03 -11.22
C GLY A 60 -8.72 -8.13 -10.26
N SER A 61 -7.42 -8.47 -10.22
CA SER A 61 -6.96 -9.58 -9.35
C SER A 61 -7.21 -9.33 -7.86
N VAL A 62 -7.24 -8.05 -7.43
CA VAL A 62 -7.57 -7.62 -6.07
C VAL A 62 -8.87 -8.23 -5.56
N VAL A 63 -9.89 -8.35 -6.41
CA VAL A 63 -11.19 -8.93 -6.05
C VAL A 63 -11.02 -10.41 -5.69
N ASN A 64 -10.28 -11.17 -6.50
CA ASN A 64 -10.06 -12.59 -6.28
C ASN A 64 -9.15 -12.85 -5.07
N HIS A 65 -8.09 -12.06 -4.90
CA HIS A 65 -7.18 -12.16 -3.76
C HIS A 65 -7.89 -11.84 -2.44
N LEU A 66 -8.63 -10.74 -2.36
CA LEU A 66 -9.37 -10.40 -1.15
C LEU A 66 -10.50 -11.39 -0.88
N LYS A 67 -11.18 -11.91 -1.92
CA LYS A 67 -12.18 -12.97 -1.79
C LYS A 67 -11.60 -14.25 -1.20
N SER A 68 -10.40 -14.68 -1.60
CA SER A 68 -9.76 -15.88 -1.04
C SER A 68 -9.39 -15.73 0.44
N LEU A 69 -9.23 -14.49 0.92
CA LEU A 69 -9.02 -14.17 2.35
C LEU A 69 -10.34 -13.97 3.13
N GLY A 70 -11.49 -14.10 2.45
CA GLY A 70 -12.84 -14.01 3.00
C GLY A 70 -13.55 -12.66 2.80
N TYR A 71 -12.92 -11.68 2.15
CA TYR A 71 -13.51 -10.37 1.87
C TYR A 71 -14.19 -10.38 0.50
N THR A 72 -15.51 -10.57 0.49
CA THR A 72 -16.26 -10.79 -0.76
C THR A 72 -16.88 -9.52 -1.33
N ASN A 73 -16.91 -8.42 -0.58
CA ASN A 73 -17.52 -7.15 -1.00
C ASN A 73 -16.46 -6.13 -1.39
N VAL A 74 -15.87 -6.35 -2.56
CA VAL A 74 -14.75 -5.55 -3.10
C VAL A 74 -15.22 -4.86 -4.38
N TYR A 75 -15.14 -3.54 -4.40
CA TYR A 75 -15.36 -2.73 -5.59
C TYR A 75 -14.02 -2.38 -6.24
N ASN A 76 -13.79 -2.93 -7.44
CA ASN A 76 -12.69 -2.57 -8.34
C ASN A 76 -13.23 -2.68 -9.77
N LYS A 77 -13.38 -1.54 -10.44
CA LYS A 77 -14.00 -1.43 -11.77
C LYS A 77 -13.09 -0.65 -12.71
N LYS A 78 -13.13 -1.01 -13.99
CA LYS A 78 -12.36 -0.35 -15.06
C LYS A 78 -12.99 1.00 -15.39
N GLU A 79 -12.85 1.94 -14.47
CA GLU A 79 -13.44 3.29 -14.50
C GLU A 79 -12.33 4.32 -14.23
N ASP A 80 -12.46 5.53 -14.78
CA ASP A 80 -11.55 6.61 -14.41
C ASP A 80 -11.92 7.10 -13.00
N CYS A 81 -11.15 6.67 -12.01
CA CYS A 81 -11.42 7.00 -10.62
C CYS A 81 -11.37 8.52 -10.34
N TYR A 82 -10.63 9.30 -11.12
CA TYR A 82 -10.57 10.75 -10.93
C TYR A 82 -11.90 11.40 -11.32
N ALA A 83 -12.45 11.01 -12.47
CA ALA A 83 -13.78 11.45 -12.90
C ALA A 83 -14.88 11.01 -11.91
N VAL A 84 -14.76 9.79 -11.37
CA VAL A 84 -15.67 9.27 -10.32
C VAL A 84 -15.61 10.14 -9.06
N TRP A 85 -14.43 10.49 -8.56
CA TRP A 85 -14.28 11.33 -7.36
C TRP A 85 -14.74 12.78 -7.58
N GLU A 86 -14.55 13.32 -8.78
CA GLU A 86 -15.04 14.68 -9.13
C GLU A 86 -16.56 14.76 -9.11
N THR A 87 -17.23 13.73 -9.63
CA THR A 87 -18.69 13.63 -9.71
C THR A 87 -19.33 13.07 -8.44
N GLN A 88 -18.52 12.69 -7.45
CA GLN A 88 -18.97 12.01 -6.21
C GLN A 88 -19.71 10.70 -6.50
N GLY A 89 -19.32 10.02 -7.58
CA GLY A 89 -19.92 8.78 -8.04
C GLY A 89 -19.33 7.52 -7.41
N GLU A 90 -18.40 7.65 -6.45
CA GLU A 90 -17.78 6.48 -5.81
C GLU A 90 -18.81 5.57 -5.11
N PRO A 91 -18.56 4.25 -5.04
CA PRO A 91 -19.43 3.36 -4.29
C PRO A 91 -19.47 3.74 -2.80
N THR A 92 -20.50 3.34 -2.08
CA THR A 92 -20.42 3.35 -0.61
C THR A 92 -19.40 2.31 -0.13
N PHE A 93 -18.40 2.73 0.63
CA PHE A 93 -17.36 1.84 1.16
C PHE A 93 -17.03 2.12 2.64
N ASP A 94 -16.45 1.12 3.30
CA ASP A 94 -16.00 1.17 4.69
C ASP A 94 -14.50 1.43 4.80
N VAL A 95 -13.71 0.84 3.90
CA VAL A 95 -12.25 0.95 3.87
C VAL A 95 -11.77 1.14 2.43
N PHE A 96 -10.79 2.03 2.28
CA PHE A 96 -10.13 2.30 1.02
C PHE A 96 -8.81 1.52 0.97
N ILE A 97 -8.62 0.66 -0.03
CA ILE A 97 -7.41 -0.16 -0.15
C ILE A 97 -6.93 -0.08 -1.58
N THR A 98 -5.67 0.24 -1.80
CA THR A 98 -5.16 0.29 -3.17
C THR A 98 -3.65 0.14 -3.28
N ASN A 99 -3.20 -0.24 -4.47
CA ASN A 99 -1.84 -0.11 -4.98
C ASN A 99 -1.89 0.84 -6.18
N PRO A 100 -1.70 2.17 -5.99
CA PRO A 100 -1.86 3.13 -7.07
C PRO A 100 -0.75 2.98 -8.11
N PRO A 101 -0.93 3.50 -9.33
CA PRO A 101 0.16 3.77 -10.27
C PRO A 101 1.26 4.59 -9.58
N TYR A 102 2.52 4.27 -9.89
CA TYR A 102 3.68 4.95 -9.27
C TYR A 102 4.27 6.04 -10.17
N SER A 103 3.82 6.13 -11.42
CA SER A 103 4.21 7.18 -12.36
C SER A 103 3.43 8.49 -12.15
N ALA A 104 3.87 9.52 -12.87
CA ALA A 104 3.21 10.82 -12.99
C ALA A 104 2.81 11.45 -11.64
N ASP A 105 1.62 12.04 -11.57
CA ASP A 105 1.06 12.72 -10.40
C ASP A 105 0.03 11.85 -9.66
N HIS A 106 -0.06 10.55 -9.97
CA HIS A 106 -1.12 9.67 -9.46
C HIS A 106 -1.14 9.59 -7.93
N ILE A 107 0.03 9.46 -7.31
CA ILE A 107 0.17 9.42 -5.85
C ILE A 107 -0.22 10.77 -5.23
N ASP A 108 0.12 11.89 -5.85
CA ASP A 108 -0.21 13.22 -5.33
C ASP A 108 -1.74 13.45 -5.36
N LYS A 109 -2.39 13.12 -6.49
CA LYS A 109 -3.85 13.15 -6.62
C LYS A 109 -4.54 12.24 -5.60
N LEU A 110 -4.02 11.03 -5.39
CA LEU A 110 -4.51 10.11 -4.36
C LEU A 110 -4.42 10.74 -2.96
N MET A 111 -3.25 11.28 -2.60
CA MET A 111 -3.06 11.91 -1.29
C MET A 111 -3.99 13.11 -1.10
N THR A 112 -4.19 13.92 -2.15
CA THR A 112 -5.15 15.03 -2.15
C THR A 112 -6.58 14.53 -1.89
N TYR A 113 -7.01 13.46 -2.56
CA TYR A 113 -8.35 12.89 -2.36
C TYR A 113 -8.54 12.34 -0.94
N ILE A 114 -7.67 11.42 -0.49
CA ILE A 114 -7.86 10.70 0.78
C ILE A 114 -7.64 11.56 2.04
N THR A 115 -7.09 12.76 1.89
CA THR A 115 -6.92 13.73 2.99
C THR A 115 -7.86 14.93 2.89
N SER A 116 -8.72 14.95 1.85
CA SER A 116 -9.74 15.98 1.69
C SER A 116 -10.82 15.88 2.77
N THR A 117 -11.48 17.01 3.05
CA THR A 117 -12.64 17.06 3.95
C THR A 117 -13.79 16.18 3.47
N LYS A 118 -13.95 16.03 2.15
CA LYS A 118 -14.96 15.16 1.53
C LYS A 118 -14.73 13.68 1.86
N PHE A 119 -13.48 13.23 1.88
CA PHE A 119 -13.15 11.85 2.21
C PHE A 119 -13.47 11.51 3.68
N GLY A 120 -13.18 12.46 4.57
CA GLY A 120 -13.46 12.37 6.00
C GLY A 120 -12.47 11.46 6.74
N THR A 121 -12.97 10.71 7.72
CA THR A 121 -12.15 9.88 8.63
C THR A 121 -12.20 8.39 8.30
N LYS A 122 -12.50 8.02 7.03
CA LYS A 122 -12.53 6.62 6.63
C LYS A 122 -11.12 6.02 6.71
N PRO A 123 -10.96 4.76 7.14
CA PRO A 123 -9.68 4.10 7.12
C PRO A 123 -9.19 3.87 5.68
N TRP A 124 -7.88 3.96 5.50
CA TRP A 124 -7.22 3.67 4.24
C TRP A 124 -5.92 2.89 4.42
N LEU A 125 -5.64 2.01 3.46
CA LEU A 125 -4.43 1.21 3.38
C LEU A 125 -3.86 1.36 1.96
N LEU A 126 -2.70 2.02 1.84
CA LEU A 126 -2.09 2.33 0.55
C LEU A 126 -0.77 1.57 0.40
N LEU A 127 -0.66 0.73 -0.62
CA LEU A 127 0.58 0.05 -0.95
C LEU A 127 1.42 0.94 -1.87
N MET A 128 2.39 1.66 -1.29
CA MET A 128 3.15 2.68 -2.00
C MET A 128 4.66 2.47 -1.86
N PRO A 129 5.48 3.05 -2.77
CA PRO A 129 6.93 3.00 -2.65
C PRO A 129 7.44 3.57 -1.33
N ASN A 130 8.51 2.97 -0.81
CA ASN A 130 9.10 3.35 0.46
C ASN A 130 9.78 4.74 0.47
N TRP A 131 9.71 5.51 -0.62
CA TRP A 131 10.19 6.88 -0.72
C TRP A 131 9.07 7.92 -0.56
N VAL A 132 7.80 7.52 -0.68
CA VAL A 132 6.65 8.45 -0.65
C VAL A 132 6.58 9.21 0.67
N HIS A 133 6.96 8.58 1.79
CA HIS A 133 6.89 9.21 3.12
C HIS A 133 7.88 10.39 3.30
N LYS A 134 8.73 10.64 2.30
CA LYS A 134 9.73 11.71 2.28
C LYS A 134 9.34 12.86 1.35
N LYS A 135 8.22 12.74 0.64
CA LYS A 135 7.79 13.73 -0.35
C LYS A 135 6.92 14.79 0.32
N ASP A 136 7.05 16.03 -0.16
CA ASP A 136 6.34 17.17 0.41
C ASP A 136 4.83 17.00 0.30
N TYR A 137 4.30 16.53 -0.84
CA TYR A 137 2.87 16.26 -0.99
C TYR A 137 2.35 15.32 0.10
N TYR A 138 3.11 14.27 0.44
CA TYR A 138 2.71 13.34 1.48
C TYR A 138 2.78 13.96 2.88
N GLU A 139 3.88 14.63 3.20
CA GLU A 139 4.04 15.30 4.51
C GLU A 139 3.00 16.39 4.73
N ASN A 140 2.70 17.15 3.68
CA ASN A 140 1.73 18.23 3.68
C ASN A 140 0.32 17.67 3.88
N SER A 141 -0.07 16.65 3.12
CA SER A 141 -1.39 16.03 3.22
C SER A 141 -1.64 15.30 4.54
N THR A 142 -0.61 14.69 5.14
CA THR A 142 -0.78 13.86 6.35
C THR A 142 -0.46 14.60 7.64
N THR A 143 0.74 15.16 7.77
CA THR A 143 1.28 15.64 9.05
C THR A 143 1.17 17.15 9.26
N LYS A 144 1.13 17.94 8.18
CA LYS A 144 1.06 19.41 8.26
C LYS A 144 -0.34 19.97 7.95
N ASN A 145 -1.26 19.15 7.45
CA ASN A 145 -2.64 19.54 7.20
C ASN A 145 -3.37 19.71 8.55
N GLN A 146 -3.61 20.96 8.97
CA GLN A 146 -4.21 21.26 10.27
C GLN A 146 -5.70 20.89 10.39
N ILE A 147 -6.39 20.66 9.26
CA ILE A 147 -7.83 20.40 9.25
C ILE A 147 -8.11 18.91 9.44
N ASN A 148 -7.33 18.03 8.78
CA ASN A 148 -7.51 16.58 8.80
C ASN A 148 -6.17 15.84 8.98
N THR A 149 -5.41 16.21 10.02
CA THR A 149 -4.11 15.58 10.28
C THR A 149 -4.26 14.06 10.42
N SER A 150 -3.57 13.33 9.56
CA SER A 150 -3.49 11.87 9.59
C SER A 150 -2.09 11.48 9.99
N TYR A 151 -1.95 10.64 11.02
CA TYR A 151 -0.65 10.10 11.47
C TYR A 151 -0.54 8.62 11.11
N PRO A 152 -0.36 8.28 9.83
CA PRO A 152 -0.31 6.90 9.40
C PRO A 152 0.90 6.16 9.99
N PHE A 153 0.69 4.88 10.25
CA PHE A 153 1.74 3.92 10.54
C PHE A 153 2.05 3.09 9.29
N TYR A 154 3.09 2.28 9.37
CA TYR A 154 3.62 1.55 8.22
C TYR A 154 3.80 0.07 8.52
N VAL A 155 3.37 -0.78 7.59
CA VAL A 155 3.69 -2.23 7.59
C VAL A 155 4.72 -2.48 6.48
N VAL A 156 5.91 -2.89 6.89
CA VAL A 156 7.09 -3.02 6.03
C VAL A 156 7.36 -4.51 5.80
N PRO A 157 7.21 -5.03 4.57
CA PRO A 157 7.48 -6.44 4.34
C PRO A 157 8.99 -6.71 4.39
N LYS A 158 9.40 -7.82 5.01
CA LYS A 158 10.82 -8.24 5.09
C LYS A 158 11.34 -8.72 3.74
N LYS A 159 10.44 -9.13 2.84
CA LYS A 159 10.73 -9.48 1.44
C LYS A 159 9.99 -8.53 0.52
N ARG A 160 10.59 -8.18 -0.62
CA ARG A 160 9.94 -7.33 -1.62
C ARG A 160 8.74 -8.05 -2.21
N TYR A 161 7.62 -7.33 -2.38
CA TYR A 161 6.52 -7.83 -3.19
C TYR A 161 6.94 -7.95 -4.66
N VAL A 162 6.48 -9.02 -5.30
CA VAL A 162 6.69 -9.30 -6.72
C VAL A 162 5.38 -9.03 -7.43
N TYR A 163 5.38 -8.03 -8.30
CA TYR A 163 4.19 -7.59 -9.02
C TYR A 163 4.13 -8.25 -10.39
N VAL A 164 2.95 -8.74 -10.75
CA VAL A 164 2.77 -9.49 -12.00
C VAL A 164 2.03 -8.60 -13.00
N PRO A 165 2.63 -8.23 -14.15
CA PRO A 165 1.89 -7.55 -15.18
C PRO A 165 0.81 -8.49 -15.76
N PRO A 166 -0.34 -7.97 -16.22
CA PRO A 166 -1.33 -8.80 -16.91
C PRO A 166 -0.71 -9.49 -18.15
N PRO A 167 -1.23 -10.67 -18.54
CA PRO A 167 -0.85 -11.30 -19.79
C PRO A 167 -0.98 -10.32 -20.96
N ASP A 168 0.00 -10.32 -21.86
CA ASP A 168 0.02 -9.51 -23.09
C ASP A 168 0.01 -7.98 -22.91
N PHE A 169 0.26 -7.48 -21.69
CA PHE A 169 0.20 -6.04 -21.39
C PHE A 169 1.49 -5.26 -21.66
N ARG A 170 2.64 -5.95 -21.71
CA ARG A 170 3.94 -5.32 -21.98
C ARG A 170 4.54 -5.92 -23.22
N GLU A 171 5.08 -5.07 -24.09
CA GLU A 171 5.96 -5.52 -25.16
C GLU A 171 7.08 -6.39 -24.56
N LYS A 172 7.40 -7.52 -25.23
CA LYS A 172 8.47 -8.44 -24.80
C LYS A 172 9.83 -7.72 -24.86
N LYS A 173 10.20 -6.99 -23.80
CA LYS A 173 11.54 -6.39 -23.68
C LYS A 173 12.59 -7.51 -23.51
N THR A 174 13.70 -7.37 -24.22
CA THR A 174 14.80 -8.34 -24.35
C THR A 174 15.63 -8.55 -23.07
N SER A 175 15.42 -7.77 -22.00
CA SER A 175 16.19 -7.88 -20.75
C SER A 175 15.36 -8.46 -19.59
N ASP A 176 15.92 -9.47 -18.91
CA ASP A 176 15.25 -10.22 -17.82
C ASP A 176 15.02 -9.42 -16.53
N VAL A 177 15.68 -8.27 -16.38
CA VAL A 177 15.72 -7.51 -15.11
C VAL A 177 14.44 -6.68 -14.88
N HIS A 178 13.68 -6.35 -15.93
CA HIS A 178 12.44 -5.55 -15.85
C HIS A 178 11.16 -6.40 -15.92
N LYS A 179 11.26 -7.73 -15.97
CA LYS A 179 10.14 -8.61 -16.33
C LYS A 179 9.14 -8.93 -15.21
N LYS A 180 9.43 -8.65 -13.93
CA LYS A 180 8.64 -9.22 -12.80
C LYS A 180 8.43 -8.35 -11.55
N SER A 181 8.81 -7.08 -11.53
CA SER A 181 8.54 -6.25 -10.33
C SER A 181 8.66 -4.76 -10.60
N SER A 182 7.86 -3.97 -9.87
CA SER A 182 8.13 -2.54 -9.63
C SER A 182 9.60 -2.34 -9.24
N PRO A 183 10.32 -1.33 -9.76
CA PRO A 183 11.70 -1.06 -9.38
C PRO A 183 11.85 -0.67 -7.90
N PHE A 184 10.73 -0.39 -7.21
CA PHE A 184 10.72 0.13 -5.86
C PHE A 184 10.29 -0.91 -4.84
N VAL A 185 10.92 -0.87 -3.66
CA VAL A 185 10.41 -1.53 -2.47
C VAL A 185 9.16 -0.78 -2.03
N SER A 186 8.02 -1.46 -2.00
CA SER A 186 6.76 -0.94 -1.50
C SER A 186 6.52 -1.39 -0.06
N MET A 187 5.66 -0.64 0.64
CA MET A 187 5.19 -0.93 1.98
C MET A 187 3.77 -0.39 2.15
N TRP A 188 3.04 -0.90 3.12
CA TRP A 188 1.70 -0.38 3.41
C TRP A 188 1.78 0.86 4.28
N TYR A 189 1.05 1.89 3.87
CA TYR A 189 0.77 3.10 4.61
C TYR A 189 -0.65 2.98 5.14
N VAL A 190 -0.83 3.06 6.45
CA VAL A 190 -2.11 2.72 7.08
C VAL A 190 -2.59 3.85 7.98
N TRP A 191 -3.85 4.26 7.75
CA TRP A 191 -4.61 5.14 8.63
C TRP A 191 -5.94 4.48 8.98
N GLY A 192 -6.22 4.36 10.27
CA GLY A 192 -7.44 3.79 10.82
C GLY A 192 -8.60 4.77 10.93
N GLY A 193 -8.42 6.02 10.49
CA GLY A 193 -9.41 7.10 10.64
C GLY A 193 -9.21 7.97 11.87
N THR A 194 -8.61 7.43 12.93
CA THR A 194 -8.21 8.16 14.15
C THR A 194 -6.95 7.56 14.76
N SER A 195 -6.26 8.31 15.63
CA SER A 195 -5.08 7.82 16.34
C SER A 195 -5.39 6.62 17.25
N GLN A 196 -6.56 6.62 17.92
CA GLN A 196 -6.99 5.50 18.77
C GLN A 196 -7.21 4.24 17.94
N LYS A 197 -7.81 4.39 16.75
CA LYS A 197 -7.97 3.27 15.82
C LYS A 197 -6.60 2.79 15.33
N ASN A 198 -5.66 3.67 14.99
CA ASN A 198 -4.30 3.27 14.64
C ASN A 198 -3.64 2.39 15.70
N ASP A 199 -3.74 2.80 16.97
CA ASP A 199 -3.17 2.01 18.07
C ASP A 199 -3.79 0.62 18.16
N ALA A 200 -5.12 0.52 18.03
CA ALA A 200 -5.81 -0.77 18.00
C ALA A 200 -5.38 -1.64 16.80
N LEU A 201 -5.26 -1.06 15.60
CA LEU A 201 -4.82 -1.75 14.40
C LEU A 201 -3.36 -2.23 14.51
N MET A 202 -2.45 -1.41 15.03
CA MET A 202 -1.07 -1.79 15.29
C MET A 202 -0.97 -2.92 16.31
N GLN A 203 -1.77 -2.89 17.39
CA GLN A 203 -1.81 -3.97 18.38
C GLN A 203 -2.34 -5.27 17.77
N ALA A 204 -3.39 -5.20 16.94
CA ALA A 204 -3.91 -6.37 16.23
C ALA A 204 -2.85 -6.97 15.30
N PHE A 205 -2.13 -6.13 14.56
CA PHE A 205 -1.01 -6.55 13.73
C PHE A 205 0.09 -7.23 14.56
N GLN A 206 0.50 -6.62 15.68
CA GLN A 206 1.55 -7.14 16.56
C GLN A 206 1.23 -8.50 17.20
N ARG A 207 -0.06 -8.83 17.34
CA ARG A 207 -0.53 -10.12 17.86
C ARG A 207 -0.77 -11.18 16.77
N SER A 208 -0.56 -10.83 15.51
CA SER A 208 -0.79 -11.71 14.38
C SER A 208 0.50 -12.33 13.87
N ASP A 209 0.39 -13.44 13.14
CA ASP A 209 1.55 -14.13 12.55
C ASP A 209 2.29 -13.29 11.51
N ALA A 210 1.67 -12.22 10.99
CA ALA A 210 2.27 -11.31 10.02
C ALA A 210 3.58 -10.65 10.54
N VAL A 211 3.77 -10.53 11.86
CA VAL A 211 5.03 -10.01 12.44
C VAL A 211 6.25 -10.87 12.11
N SER A 212 6.04 -12.14 11.74
CA SER A 212 7.12 -13.03 11.31
C SER A 212 7.69 -12.60 9.95
N VAL A 213 6.85 -12.03 9.07
CA VAL A 213 7.20 -11.67 7.68
C VAL A 213 7.22 -10.17 7.40
N CYS A 214 6.69 -9.36 8.31
CA CYS A 214 6.61 -7.91 8.21
C CYS A 214 7.02 -7.24 9.52
N ASP A 215 7.57 -6.04 9.42
CA ASP A 215 7.81 -5.14 10.55
C ASP A 215 6.73 -4.05 10.59
N VAL A 216 6.53 -3.43 11.76
CA VAL A 216 5.63 -2.28 11.92
C VAL A 216 6.41 -1.06 12.40
N ALA A 217 6.15 0.09 11.78
CA ALA A 217 6.69 1.37 12.22
C ALA A 217 5.55 2.35 12.51
N ARG A 218 5.52 2.87 13.74
CA ARG A 218 4.52 3.85 14.19
C ARG A 218 4.65 5.21 13.51
N SER A 219 5.84 5.56 13.03
CA SER A 219 6.14 6.89 12.49
C SER A 219 7.30 6.87 11.50
N LYS A 220 7.52 8.00 10.81
CA LYS A 220 8.69 8.22 9.93
C LYS A 220 10.02 8.01 10.66
N SER A 221 10.10 8.44 11.92
CA SER A 221 11.30 8.23 12.75
C SER A 221 11.51 6.74 13.01
N ALA A 222 10.45 6.00 13.36
CA ALA A 222 10.53 4.55 13.58
C ALA A 222 10.92 3.80 12.28
N LEU A 223 10.42 4.22 11.11
CA LEU A 223 10.84 3.67 9.82
C LEU A 223 12.35 3.82 9.57
N ARG A 224 12.92 4.97 9.95
CA ARG A 224 14.36 5.22 9.83
C ARG A 224 15.17 4.28 10.73
N ASP A 225 14.67 4.01 11.94
CA ASP A 225 15.34 3.16 12.91
C ASP A 225 15.29 1.69 12.50
N LEU A 226 14.17 1.20 11.93
CA LEU A 226 14.07 -0.14 11.34
C LEU A 226 15.15 -0.37 10.28
N ARG A 227 15.39 0.61 9.39
CA ARG A 227 16.42 0.51 8.34
C ARG A 227 17.83 0.42 8.92
N ARG A 228 18.10 1.09 10.04
CA ARG A 228 19.41 1.06 10.70
C ARG A 228 19.65 -0.29 11.37
N ASN A 229 18.65 -0.84 12.04
CA ASN A 229 18.77 -2.12 12.75
C ASN A 229 18.80 -3.33 11.81
N GLY A 230 18.21 -3.24 10.61
CA GLY A 230 18.34 -4.28 9.59
C GLY A 230 19.71 -4.34 8.90
N SER A 231 20.54 -3.31 9.07
CA SER A 231 21.89 -3.24 8.49
C SER A 231 23.01 -3.74 9.41
N SER A 232 22.71 -4.03 10.68
CA SER A 232 23.69 -4.44 11.70
C SER A 232 23.78 -5.95 11.94
N SER A 233 23.08 -6.78 11.16
CA SER A 233 23.20 -8.25 11.22
C SER A 233 24.33 -8.84 10.36
N GLY A 234 25.29 -8.01 9.92
CA GLY A 234 26.53 -8.45 9.27
C GLY A 234 27.76 -7.90 9.99
N GLY A 235 28.44 -8.74 10.79
CA GLY A 235 29.79 -8.46 11.27
C GLY A 235 29.92 -7.85 12.66
N GLY A 236 29.35 -8.48 13.69
CA GLY A 236 29.69 -8.17 15.08
C GLY A 236 31.06 -8.73 15.47
N LYS A 237 32.15 -8.00 15.22
CA LYS A 237 33.37 -8.15 16.03
C LYS A 237 33.12 -7.49 17.38
N SER A 238 33.08 -8.29 18.44
CA SER A 238 32.99 -7.79 19.81
C SER A 238 34.26 -7.02 20.15
N SER A 239 34.14 -5.71 20.38
CA SER A 239 35.20 -4.93 21.03
C SER A 239 34.86 -4.81 22.51
N SER A 240 35.35 -5.76 23.30
CA SER A 240 35.39 -5.66 24.76
C SER A 240 36.27 -4.48 25.19
N LYS A 241 35.67 -3.35 25.60
CA LYS A 241 36.40 -2.28 26.28
C LYS A 241 36.70 -2.69 27.72
N LYS A 242 37.93 -3.15 27.94
CA LYS A 242 38.52 -3.42 29.26
C LYS A 242 38.66 -2.09 30.03
N LYS A 243 37.88 -1.94 31.10
CA LYS A 243 37.88 -0.79 32.02
C LYS A 243 39.19 -0.84 32.84
N LYS A 244 40.20 -0.03 32.50
CA LYS A 244 41.39 0.16 33.36
C LYS A 244 41.03 1.12 34.49
N ARG A 245 40.86 0.57 35.71
CA ARG A 245 40.97 1.33 36.97
C ARG A 245 42.42 1.83 37.07
N LYS A 246 42.60 3.15 37.22
CA LYS A 246 43.84 3.72 37.76
C LYS A 246 43.62 3.98 39.24
N THR A 247 44.31 3.19 40.07
CA THR A 247 44.62 3.47 41.46
C THR A 247 45.99 4.12 41.52
N LYS A 248 46.02 5.38 41.97
CA LYS A 248 46.93 6.02 42.93
C LYS A 248 46.83 7.52 42.74
#